data_AF-A0A397R3M1-F1
#
_entry.id   AF-A0A397R3M1-F1
#
_cell.length_a   1.000
_cell.length_b   1.000
_cell.length_c   1.000
_cell.angle_alpha   90.00
_cell.angle_beta   90.00
_cell.angle_gamma   90.00
#
_symmetry.space_group_name_H-M   'P 1'
#
loop_
_entity.id
_entity.type
_entity.pdbx_description
1 polymer ?
#
loop_
_entity_poly.entity_id
_entity_poly.type
_entity_poly.pdbx_seq_one_letter_code
_entity_poly.pdbx_strand_id
1 'polypeptide(L)'
;MKIKTIMASTLISFSLCLLAGCNNYKETEHQVEKKEITVYESSSDNYKINAYFIDDIDSPYLKIDELLENRMTMPEEVGFPIPNLKLSYSKGVLSATNTYKNKDYSIEFDAINNQIKTKNYLKAIDIFNYGAPCDPLGADRSPLVISTLEELSDDTEEVLFDLGKFNIELVSYENSVLVPLYALNNIYFSVGEKNFVYGGESIYLSTSYQGDPTLFQDFYNIKEINDGNVIYNDGITIDKELNDSTVKFNRDAILETLEDFFGRYDEVSFDIIDFSKVIGSYDLLSSNIPSQIYKGLGLLAEGIDDLHTNIAYPSSYAGYISEGSNAYDSYYEASTKGRGYRAKSYLAAYEKNSSDRKSLLGESLSSEGFYFDGDTLFIRFDGFKRAPNNIIFEDYKVNPFLYSKNTFNLFYDAFDELKHHQDVKNIVIDESINGGGDFTTLVEIAGFFMEEVKVLMKNKITNQVFNLSYKVDTNLDGKYDEADYPGKNYNIYLMESESSFSCGNCLPTIFRYNNIGKIIGRTSGGGSCIVLPTASPIGDTYRVSGPLEYGLLSSDSVFISADMGIHPDYYLDNGTMYNHGLLNAYLNNLN
;
A
#
# COMPACT_ATOMS: atom_id res chain seq x y z
N MET A 1 39.39 -8.52 -88.74
CA MET A 1 37.96 -8.52 -89.12
C MET A 1 37.30 -7.31 -88.45
N LYS A 2 36.78 -6.40 -89.28
CA LYS A 2 35.85 -5.27 -89.01
C LYS A 2 36.14 -4.21 -87.92
N ILE A 3 36.26 -3.00 -88.46
CA ILE A 3 36.23 -1.64 -87.92
C ILE A 3 34.95 -1.33 -87.12
N LYS A 4 35.02 -0.52 -86.05
CA LYS A 4 34.26 0.75 -85.89
C LYS A 4 34.54 1.50 -84.57
N THR A 5 34.23 2.79 -84.68
CA THR A 5 34.66 4.00 -83.99
C THR A 5 33.66 4.49 -82.92
N ILE A 6 34.09 5.47 -82.09
CA ILE A 6 33.34 6.59 -81.44
C ILE A 6 32.96 6.48 -79.94
N MET A 7 33.60 7.38 -79.17
CA MET A 7 33.13 8.36 -78.16
C MET A 7 31.68 8.38 -77.57
N ALA A 8 31.61 9.00 -76.37
CA ALA A 8 30.47 9.58 -75.65
C ALA A 8 29.59 8.57 -74.87
N SER A 9 29.00 8.85 -73.70
CA SER A 9 28.45 10.12 -73.17
C SER A 9 28.15 10.03 -71.66
N THR A 10 28.18 11.19 -71.00
CA THR A 10 27.63 11.53 -69.68
C THR A 10 26.15 11.16 -69.53
N LEU A 11 25.75 10.60 -68.38
CA LEU A 11 24.38 10.67 -67.88
C LEU A 11 24.38 10.86 -66.36
N ILE A 12 24.00 12.07 -65.94
CA ILE A 12 23.61 12.40 -64.58
C ILE A 12 22.12 12.07 -64.47
N SER A 13 21.76 11.04 -63.71
CA SER A 13 20.37 10.78 -63.36
C SER A 13 20.05 11.45 -62.02
N PHE A 14 19.28 12.53 -62.08
CA PHE A 14 18.50 13.03 -60.96
C PHE A 14 17.49 11.96 -60.56
N SER A 15 17.62 11.39 -59.36
CA SER A 15 16.53 10.67 -58.70
C SER A 15 15.90 11.60 -57.69
N LEU A 16 14.69 12.06 -58.01
CA LEU A 16 13.73 12.62 -57.06
C LEU A 16 13.50 11.60 -55.93
N CYS A 17 13.99 11.88 -54.73
CA CYS A 17 13.43 11.28 -53.51
C CYS A 17 12.20 12.11 -53.12
N LEU A 18 11.05 11.71 -53.65
CA LEU A 18 9.75 12.07 -53.09
C LEU A 18 9.49 11.21 -51.85
N LEU A 19 9.24 11.91 -50.76
CA LEU A 19 8.53 11.52 -49.53
C LEU A 19 7.62 10.29 -49.66
N ALA A 20 7.84 9.27 -48.81
CA ALA A 20 6.78 8.42 -48.25
C ALA A 20 7.37 7.62 -47.09
N GLY A 21 6.90 7.89 -45.87
CA GLY A 21 7.37 7.25 -44.64
C GLY A 21 7.30 8.14 -43.39
N CYS A 22 6.55 9.25 -43.41
CA CYS A 22 6.04 9.80 -42.16
C CYS A 22 4.88 8.90 -41.74
N ASN A 23 5.03 8.19 -40.62
CA ASN A 23 3.87 7.72 -39.87
C ASN A 23 3.01 8.96 -39.61
N ASN A 24 1.84 9.02 -40.24
CA ASN A 24 0.84 10.03 -39.95
C ASN A 24 0.31 9.76 -38.54
N TYR A 25 1.01 10.26 -37.53
CA TYR A 25 0.43 10.50 -36.22
C TYR A 25 -0.77 11.42 -36.44
N LYS A 26 -1.95 10.91 -36.15
CA LYS A 26 -3.17 11.71 -36.18
C LYS A 26 -3.30 12.25 -34.77
N GLU A 27 -2.72 13.42 -34.54
CA GLU A 27 -2.87 14.16 -33.29
C GLU A 27 -4.38 14.39 -33.09
N THR A 28 -4.96 13.74 -32.08
CA THR A 28 -6.34 14.00 -31.69
C THR A 28 -6.33 15.40 -31.07
N GLU A 29 -7.10 16.31 -31.66
CA GLU A 29 -7.17 17.69 -31.18
C GLU A 29 -8.08 17.74 -29.95
N HIS A 30 -7.48 17.79 -28.76
CA HIS A 30 -8.20 17.93 -27.49
C HIS A 30 -8.40 19.39 -27.12
N GLN A 31 -9.53 19.69 -26.48
CA GLN A 31 -9.68 20.93 -25.75
C GLN A 31 -9.01 20.78 -24.38
N VAL A 32 -8.03 21.62 -24.09
CA VAL A 32 -7.32 21.59 -22.81
C VAL A 32 -7.64 22.86 -22.04
N GLU A 33 -8.32 22.72 -20.91
CA GLU A 33 -8.59 23.81 -19.97
C GLU A 33 -7.56 23.77 -18.83
N LYS A 34 -6.77 24.84 -18.68
CA LYS A 34 -5.83 25.01 -17.58
C LYS A 34 -6.49 25.76 -16.42
N LYS A 35 -6.44 25.19 -15.21
CA LYS A 35 -6.92 25.81 -13.95
C LYS A 35 -5.82 25.82 -12.91
N GLU A 36 -5.74 26.91 -12.14
CA GLU A 36 -4.94 26.93 -10.92
C GLU A 36 -5.77 26.33 -9.78
N ILE A 37 -5.29 25.27 -9.17
CA ILE A 37 -5.98 24.50 -8.13
C ILE A 37 -5.17 24.52 -6.84
N THR A 38 -5.85 24.59 -5.70
CA THR A 38 -5.21 24.47 -4.38
C THR A 38 -5.09 23.01 -3.98
N VAL A 39 -3.90 22.64 -3.50
CA VAL A 39 -3.58 21.35 -2.90
C VAL A 39 -3.52 21.53 -1.40
N TYR A 40 -4.29 20.74 -0.66
CA TYR A 40 -4.32 20.74 0.80
C TYR A 40 -3.70 19.46 1.34
N GLU A 41 -2.62 19.58 2.10
CA GLU A 41 -2.07 18.46 2.88
C GLU A 41 -2.49 18.54 4.35
N SER A 42 -2.74 19.76 4.83
CA SER A 42 -3.44 20.00 6.07
C SER A 42 -4.30 21.27 5.97
N SER A 43 -5.06 21.60 7.03
CA SER A 43 -5.79 22.87 7.10
C SER A 43 -4.87 24.10 7.07
N SER A 44 -3.63 23.95 7.54
CA SER A 44 -2.60 25.00 7.50
C SER A 44 -1.61 24.88 6.34
N ASP A 45 -1.43 23.67 5.79
CA ASP A 45 -0.44 23.37 4.77
C ASP A 45 -1.11 23.20 3.41
N ASN A 46 -1.00 24.23 2.59
CA ASN A 46 -1.53 24.25 1.24
C ASN A 46 -0.62 25.01 0.28
N TYR A 47 -0.72 24.65 -0.99
CA TYR A 47 0.00 25.28 -2.09
C TYR A 47 -0.84 25.19 -3.36
N LYS A 48 -0.42 25.91 -4.41
CA LYS A 48 -1.14 25.97 -5.68
C LYS A 48 -0.37 25.27 -6.78
N ILE A 49 -1.10 24.58 -7.64
CA ILE A 49 -0.57 23.94 -8.84
C ILE A 49 -1.45 24.28 -10.04
N ASN A 50 -0.92 24.06 -11.24
CA ASN A 50 -1.73 24.02 -12.43
C ASN A 50 -2.27 22.59 -12.63
N ALA A 51 -3.56 22.50 -12.90
CA ALA A 51 -4.23 21.28 -13.33
C ALA A 51 -4.86 21.51 -14.71
N TYR A 52 -4.94 20.44 -15.49
CA TYR A 52 -5.42 20.47 -16.87
C TYR A 52 -6.60 19.52 -17.00
N PHE A 53 -7.66 20.00 -17.64
CA PHE A 53 -8.88 19.22 -17.89
C PHE A 53 -8.98 19.00 -19.39
N ILE A 54 -9.20 17.74 -19.79
CA ILE A 54 -9.20 17.30 -21.18
C ILE A 54 -10.65 17.14 -21.62
N ASP A 55 -11.03 17.85 -22.67
CA ASP A 55 -12.36 17.88 -23.26
C ASP A 55 -13.44 18.19 -22.21
N ASP A 56 -14.35 17.25 -21.94
CA ASP A 56 -15.40 17.37 -20.93
C ASP A 56 -15.18 16.47 -19.70
N ILE A 57 -14.00 15.89 -19.54
CA ILE A 57 -13.65 15.04 -18.38
C ILE A 57 -13.37 15.92 -17.15
N ASP A 58 -14.18 15.79 -16.10
CA ASP A 58 -14.01 16.48 -14.81
C ASP A 58 -13.05 15.71 -13.89
N SER A 59 -11.81 15.52 -14.35
CA SER A 59 -10.73 14.93 -13.57
C SER A 59 -9.39 15.54 -13.98
N PRO A 60 -8.51 15.92 -13.03
CA PRO A 60 -7.30 16.65 -13.34
C PRO A 60 -6.22 15.77 -13.94
N TYR A 61 -5.57 16.30 -14.95
CA TYR A 61 -4.27 15.88 -15.45
C TYR A 61 -3.21 16.87 -14.98
N LEU A 62 -2.01 16.37 -14.72
CA LEU A 62 -0.89 17.15 -14.20
C LEU A 62 0.33 16.99 -15.11
N LYS A 63 1.21 18.00 -15.13
CA LYS A 63 2.54 17.87 -15.74
C LYS A 63 3.57 17.55 -14.68
N ILE A 64 4.49 16.62 -14.99
CA ILE A 64 5.53 16.19 -14.05
C ILE A 64 6.52 17.32 -13.71
N ASP A 65 6.81 18.23 -14.64
CA ASP A 65 7.70 19.37 -14.39
C ASP A 65 7.13 20.34 -13.36
N GLU A 66 5.82 20.60 -13.38
CA GLU A 66 5.16 21.47 -12.38
C GLU A 66 5.09 20.82 -10.99
N LEU A 67 5.04 19.48 -10.91
CA LEU A 67 5.11 18.77 -9.64
C LEU A 67 6.49 18.91 -8.97
N LEU A 68 7.57 19.01 -9.75
CA LEU A 68 8.94 19.15 -9.22
C LEU A 68 9.13 20.45 -8.43
N GLU A 69 8.33 21.48 -8.70
CA GLU A 69 8.34 22.76 -7.97
C GLU A 69 7.86 22.60 -6.52
N ASN A 70 6.99 21.63 -6.26
CA ASN A 70 6.43 21.32 -4.95
C ASN A 70 6.81 19.90 -4.50
N ARG A 71 7.97 19.37 -4.93
CA ARG A 71 8.40 18.03 -4.48
C ARG A 71 8.82 18.07 -3.02
N MET A 72 8.50 17.00 -2.29
CA MET A 72 9.10 16.74 -0.98
C MET A 72 10.50 16.13 -1.13
N THR A 73 11.37 16.41 -0.18
CA THR A 73 12.73 15.87 -0.09
C THR A 73 12.91 14.90 1.07
N MET A 74 12.03 14.99 2.06
CA MET A 74 11.91 14.05 3.19
C MET A 74 10.43 13.66 3.42
N PRO A 75 10.12 12.49 4.01
CA PRO A 75 8.77 11.96 4.20
C PRO A 75 7.81 12.89 4.94
N GLU A 76 8.33 13.67 5.87
CA GLU A 76 7.57 14.60 6.71
C GLU A 76 7.31 15.98 6.06
N GLU A 77 7.91 16.27 4.89
CA GLU A 77 7.76 17.56 4.23
C GLU A 77 6.44 17.65 3.45
N VAL A 78 5.85 18.85 3.42
CA VAL A 78 4.73 19.20 2.54
C VAL A 78 5.21 19.14 1.09
N GLY A 79 4.45 18.49 0.21
CA GLY A 79 4.75 18.37 -1.20
C GLY A 79 4.49 16.97 -1.78
N PHE A 80 4.71 16.86 -3.09
CA PHE A 80 4.54 15.61 -3.83
C PHE A 80 5.73 14.65 -3.64
N PRO A 81 5.46 13.37 -3.33
CA PRO A 81 6.45 12.31 -3.24
C PRO A 81 6.90 11.87 -4.65
N ILE A 82 7.70 12.71 -5.32
CA ILE A 82 8.32 12.36 -6.61
C ILE A 82 9.84 12.46 -6.54
N PRO A 83 10.57 11.60 -7.28
CA PRO A 83 12.02 11.71 -7.35
C PRO A 83 12.47 13.06 -7.91
N ASN A 84 13.75 13.39 -7.70
CA ASN A 84 14.37 14.53 -8.38
C ASN A 84 14.66 14.18 -9.85
N LEU A 85 13.66 14.38 -10.71
CA LEU A 85 13.67 13.91 -12.10
C LEU A 85 14.36 14.91 -13.05
N LYS A 86 15.19 14.39 -13.95
CA LYS A 86 15.62 15.10 -15.16
C LYS A 86 14.64 14.80 -16.28
N LEU A 87 14.06 15.83 -16.87
CA LEU A 87 13.01 15.67 -17.89
C LEU A 87 13.54 15.96 -19.29
N SER A 88 13.15 15.15 -20.26
CA SER A 88 13.38 15.40 -21.68
C SER A 88 12.15 15.03 -22.50
N TYR A 89 11.76 15.89 -23.42
CA TYR A 89 10.58 15.68 -24.27
C TYR A 89 10.98 15.61 -25.73
N SER A 90 10.41 14.64 -26.45
CA SER A 90 10.56 14.54 -27.90
C SER A 90 9.35 13.83 -28.50
N LYS A 91 8.65 14.52 -29.41
CA LYS A 91 7.59 13.95 -30.26
C LYS A 91 6.55 13.15 -29.45
N GLY A 92 5.90 13.80 -28.49
CA GLY A 92 4.84 13.16 -27.69
C GLY A 92 5.31 12.14 -26.66
N VAL A 93 6.63 12.02 -26.44
CA VAL A 93 7.19 11.18 -25.37
C VAL A 93 7.93 12.07 -24.39
N LEU A 94 7.54 12.01 -23.12
CA LEU A 94 8.25 12.61 -21.99
C LEU A 94 9.06 11.50 -21.30
N SER A 95 10.38 11.64 -21.28
CA SER A 95 11.27 10.79 -20.50
C SER A 95 11.65 11.50 -19.20
N ALA A 96 11.42 10.84 -18.08
CA ALA A 96 11.79 11.31 -16.75
C ALA A 96 12.85 10.39 -16.14
N THR A 97 14.02 10.94 -15.82
CA THR A 97 15.20 10.19 -15.37
C THR A 97 15.49 10.48 -13.90
N ASN A 98 15.46 9.44 -13.06
CA ASN A 98 15.95 9.44 -11.68
C ASN A 98 17.42 8.98 -11.64
N THR A 99 18.21 9.51 -10.71
CA THR A 99 19.58 9.05 -10.48
C THR A 99 19.66 8.32 -9.14
N TYR A 100 19.70 6.99 -9.18
CA TYR A 100 19.83 6.13 -7.99
C TYR A 100 21.24 5.51 -7.93
N LYS A 101 21.92 5.67 -6.78
CA LYS A 101 23.30 5.17 -6.54
C LYS A 101 24.28 5.48 -7.70
N ASN A 102 24.25 6.72 -8.19
CA ASN A 102 25.07 7.22 -9.32
C ASN A 102 24.79 6.57 -10.69
N LYS A 103 23.63 5.95 -10.87
CA LYS A 103 23.15 5.42 -12.15
C LYS A 103 21.81 6.05 -12.50
N ASP A 104 21.63 6.33 -13.79
CA ASP A 104 20.41 6.93 -14.30
C ASP A 104 19.41 5.85 -14.72
N TYR A 105 18.16 5.98 -14.27
CA TYR A 105 17.03 5.12 -14.54
C TYR A 105 15.88 5.97 -15.04
N SER A 106 15.21 5.56 -16.13
CA SER A 106 14.22 6.41 -16.79
C SER A 106 12.88 5.71 -16.95
N ILE A 107 11.83 6.49 -16.78
CA ILE A 107 10.44 6.14 -17.10
C ILE A 107 9.97 7.03 -18.25
N GLU A 108 9.29 6.44 -19.23
CA GLU A 108 8.78 7.12 -20.41
C GLU A 108 7.25 7.19 -20.36
N PHE A 109 6.71 8.38 -20.53
CA PHE A 109 5.28 8.66 -20.70
C PHE A 109 5.04 8.94 -22.18
N ASP A 110 4.41 7.97 -22.85
CA ASP A 110 4.24 7.92 -24.30
C ASP A 110 2.79 8.28 -24.67
N ALA A 111 2.56 9.56 -25.00
CA ALA A 111 1.27 10.08 -25.45
C ALA A 111 0.90 9.70 -26.88
N ILE A 112 1.78 8.99 -27.61
CA ILE A 112 1.43 8.44 -28.92
C ILE A 112 0.71 7.12 -28.75
N ASN A 113 1.20 6.29 -27.83
CA ASN A 113 0.70 4.94 -27.62
C ASN A 113 -0.19 4.82 -26.37
N ASN A 114 -0.34 5.88 -25.58
CA ASN A 114 -1.02 5.87 -24.28
C ASN A 114 -0.39 4.84 -23.32
N GLN A 115 0.94 4.89 -23.22
CA GLN A 115 1.73 3.90 -22.48
C GLN A 115 2.68 4.58 -21.52
N ILE A 116 2.87 3.97 -20.35
CA ILE A 116 3.94 4.31 -19.43
C ILE A 116 4.86 3.10 -19.33
N LYS A 117 6.15 3.29 -19.62
CA LYS A 117 7.10 2.18 -19.67
C LYS A 117 8.42 2.51 -19.01
N THR A 118 9.03 1.51 -18.39
CA THR A 118 10.34 1.65 -17.75
C THR A 118 11.04 0.32 -17.64
N LYS A 119 12.37 0.38 -17.55
CA LYS A 119 13.19 -0.74 -17.11
C LYS A 119 13.75 -0.39 -15.75
N ASN A 120 13.80 -1.36 -14.84
CA ASN A 120 14.17 -1.11 -13.45
C ASN A 120 13.18 -0.16 -12.77
N TYR A 121 11.89 -0.53 -12.78
CA TYR A 121 10.79 0.31 -12.28
C TYR A 121 11.06 0.84 -10.88
N LEU A 122 11.51 -0.02 -9.95
CA LEU A 122 11.74 0.39 -8.56
C LEU A 122 12.80 1.48 -8.41
N LYS A 123 13.88 1.41 -9.21
CA LYS A 123 14.96 2.41 -9.21
C LYS A 123 14.52 3.70 -9.90
N ALA A 124 13.67 3.61 -10.92
CA ALA A 124 13.14 4.78 -11.63
C ALA A 124 12.20 5.62 -10.75
N ILE A 125 11.45 4.99 -9.83
CA ILE A 125 10.47 5.68 -8.98
C ILE A 125 10.95 5.94 -7.54
N ASP A 126 12.17 5.54 -7.16
CA ASP A 126 12.69 5.78 -5.81
C ASP A 126 12.81 7.29 -5.49
N ILE A 127 11.94 7.76 -4.61
CA ILE A 127 11.76 9.17 -4.27
C ILE A 127 12.98 9.71 -3.51
N PHE A 128 13.50 8.88 -2.59
CA PHE A 128 14.29 9.35 -1.46
C PHE A 128 15.77 9.02 -1.57
N ASN A 129 16.16 7.94 -2.26
CA ASN A 129 17.56 7.53 -2.48
C ASN A 129 18.40 7.29 -1.21
N TYR A 130 17.82 7.33 -0.01
CA TYR A 130 18.52 7.10 1.27
C TYR A 130 18.13 5.78 1.95
N GLY A 131 17.21 5.01 1.36
CA GLY A 131 16.77 3.69 1.83
C GLY A 131 16.71 2.65 0.72
N ALA A 132 16.11 1.52 1.04
CA ALA A 132 15.69 0.54 0.04
C ALA A 132 14.51 1.12 -0.77
N PRO A 133 14.51 1.03 -2.12
CA PRO A 133 13.29 1.28 -2.88
C PRO A 133 12.16 0.40 -2.33
N CYS A 134 10.96 0.97 -2.15
CA CYS A 134 9.81 0.27 -1.60
C CYS A 134 9.99 -0.29 -0.17
N ASP A 135 10.83 0.35 0.65
CA ASP A 135 10.91 0.10 2.09
C ASP A 135 9.56 0.43 2.77
N PRO A 136 8.88 -0.54 3.40
CA PRO A 136 7.59 -0.32 4.07
C PRO A 136 7.73 0.23 5.49
N LEU A 137 8.94 0.59 5.94
CA LEU A 137 9.10 1.40 7.14
C LEU A 137 8.39 2.75 6.94
N GLY A 138 7.58 3.13 7.94
CA GLY A 138 6.73 4.31 7.88
C GLY A 138 7.50 5.62 7.69
N ALA A 139 6.81 6.65 7.21
CA ALA A 139 7.35 8.00 7.03
C ALA A 139 8.00 8.57 8.29
N ASP A 140 7.42 8.35 9.47
CA ASP A 140 8.05 8.65 10.78
C ASP A 140 9.08 7.55 11.11
N ARG A 141 10.18 7.55 10.36
CA ARG A 141 11.23 6.54 10.45
C ARG A 141 11.72 6.38 11.87
N SER A 142 11.64 5.15 12.38
CA SER A 142 12.14 4.83 13.72
C SER A 142 13.60 5.24 13.87
N PRO A 143 13.96 5.95 14.95
CA PRO A 143 15.36 6.23 15.26
C PRO A 143 16.14 4.98 15.65
N LEU A 144 15.45 3.86 15.89
CA LEU A 144 16.05 2.60 16.35
C LEU A 144 16.42 1.68 15.20
N VAL A 145 15.96 1.94 13.98
CA VAL A 145 16.04 0.97 12.88
C VAL A 145 16.97 1.48 11.78
N ILE A 146 17.90 0.62 11.36
CA ILE A 146 18.63 0.79 10.11
C ILE A 146 18.21 -0.29 9.12
N SER A 147 17.97 0.09 7.87
CA SER A 147 17.56 -0.83 6.81
C SER A 147 18.64 -0.98 5.73
N THR A 148 18.74 -2.18 5.18
CA THR A 148 19.51 -2.51 3.99
C THR A 148 18.68 -3.38 3.08
N LEU A 149 18.97 -3.36 1.77
CA LEU A 149 18.29 -4.18 0.78
C LEU A 149 19.30 -5.06 0.03
N GLU A 150 18.94 -6.33 -0.09
CA GLU A 150 19.64 -7.35 -0.87
C GLU A 150 18.71 -7.84 -1.99
N GLU A 151 19.03 -7.49 -3.25
CA GLU A 151 18.30 -7.97 -4.42
C GLU A 151 18.61 -9.46 -4.65
N LEU A 152 17.59 -10.32 -4.69
CA LEU A 152 17.75 -11.75 -4.97
C LEU A 152 17.51 -12.09 -6.45
N SER A 153 16.83 -11.19 -7.16
CA SER A 153 16.66 -11.22 -8.60
C SER A 153 16.84 -9.81 -9.20
N ASP A 154 17.26 -9.74 -10.46
CA ASP A 154 17.41 -8.48 -11.17
C ASP A 154 16.04 -7.94 -11.63
N ASP A 155 15.74 -6.68 -11.33
CA ASP A 155 14.63 -5.92 -11.95
C ASP A 155 15.03 -5.47 -13.36
N THR A 156 15.00 -6.40 -14.33
CA THR A 156 15.40 -6.14 -15.72
C THR A 156 14.25 -6.25 -16.72
N GLU A 157 13.10 -6.75 -16.28
CA GLU A 157 11.92 -6.81 -17.13
C GLU A 157 11.40 -5.39 -17.37
N GLU A 158 10.92 -5.17 -18.59
CA GLU A 158 10.28 -3.92 -18.95
C GLU A 158 8.88 -3.93 -18.35
N VAL A 159 8.61 -2.96 -17.49
CA VAL A 159 7.27 -2.70 -16.97
C VAL A 159 6.55 -1.83 -17.99
N LEU A 160 5.33 -2.24 -18.34
CA LEU A 160 4.45 -1.53 -19.27
C LEU A 160 3.06 -1.39 -18.66
N PHE A 161 2.65 -0.15 -18.41
CA PHE A 161 1.27 0.21 -18.12
C PHE A 161 0.61 0.66 -19.42
N ASP A 162 -0.29 -0.16 -19.97
CA ASP A 162 -0.94 0.08 -21.27
C ASP A 162 -2.32 0.74 -21.08
N LEU A 163 -2.30 2.03 -20.73
CA LEU A 163 -3.51 2.83 -20.45
C LEU A 163 -4.49 2.84 -21.64
N GLY A 164 -3.97 2.74 -22.87
CA GLY A 164 -4.77 2.62 -24.09
C GLY A 164 -5.73 1.42 -24.09
N LYS A 165 -5.38 0.30 -23.40
CA LYS A 165 -6.26 -0.86 -23.23
C LYS A 165 -7.58 -0.50 -22.54
N PHE A 166 -7.55 0.55 -21.72
CA PHE A 166 -8.68 1.05 -20.93
C PHE A 166 -9.28 2.35 -21.50
N ASN A 167 -8.91 2.77 -22.72
CA ASN A 167 -9.35 4.05 -23.31
C ASN A 167 -8.90 5.27 -22.47
N ILE A 168 -7.79 5.15 -21.77
CA ILE A 168 -7.19 6.24 -20.99
C ILE A 168 -6.05 6.82 -21.82
N GLU A 169 -6.06 8.13 -22.00
CA GLU A 169 -5.12 8.81 -22.87
C GLU A 169 -4.05 9.56 -22.06
N LEU A 170 -2.83 9.59 -22.58
CA LEU A 170 -1.81 10.55 -22.18
C LEU A 170 -1.80 11.65 -23.25
N VAL A 171 -1.78 12.92 -22.84
CA VAL A 171 -1.97 14.03 -23.80
C VAL A 171 -0.68 14.82 -23.99
N SER A 172 -0.22 14.95 -25.23
CA SER A 172 0.89 15.85 -25.56
C SER A 172 0.45 17.31 -25.43
N TYR A 173 1.15 18.09 -24.61
CA TYR A 173 0.79 19.50 -24.40
C TYR A 173 2.02 20.33 -24.03
N GLU A 174 2.24 21.42 -24.76
CA GLU A 174 3.31 22.41 -24.49
C GLU A 174 4.71 21.81 -24.26
N ASN A 175 5.16 20.91 -25.16
CA ASN A 175 6.45 20.18 -25.01
C ASN A 175 6.56 19.32 -23.74
N SER A 176 5.43 18.82 -23.25
CA SER A 176 5.34 17.88 -22.14
C SER A 176 4.23 16.87 -22.41
N VAL A 177 3.98 16.00 -21.43
CA VAL A 177 2.87 15.04 -21.43
C VAL A 177 2.04 15.28 -20.17
N LEU A 178 0.73 15.42 -20.36
CA LEU A 178 -0.27 15.47 -19.31
C LEU A 178 -0.60 14.05 -18.87
N VAL A 179 -0.50 13.80 -17.56
CA VAL A 179 -0.74 12.49 -16.95
C VAL A 179 -1.92 12.61 -15.98
N PRO A 180 -2.89 11.68 -16.00
CA PRO A 180 -3.97 11.67 -15.01
C PRO A 180 -3.46 11.66 -13.57
N LEU A 181 -4.11 12.42 -12.68
CA LEU A 181 -3.76 12.42 -11.26
C LEU A 181 -3.81 11.01 -10.64
N TYR A 182 -4.81 10.19 -10.98
CA TYR A 182 -4.93 8.84 -10.43
C TYR A 182 -3.74 7.93 -10.82
N ALA A 183 -3.22 8.07 -12.04
CA ALA A 183 -2.06 7.30 -12.49
C ALA A 183 -0.79 7.72 -11.74
N LEU A 184 -0.63 9.03 -11.47
CA LEU A 184 0.46 9.56 -10.66
C LEU A 184 0.36 9.11 -9.19
N ASN A 185 -0.85 9.02 -8.64
CA ASN A 185 -1.08 8.42 -7.32
C ASN A 185 -0.51 6.99 -7.26
N ASN A 186 -0.90 6.14 -8.22
CA ASN A 186 -0.52 4.73 -8.19
C ASN A 186 0.98 4.51 -8.48
N ILE A 187 1.58 5.31 -9.36
CA ILE A 187 2.99 5.14 -9.77
C ILE A 187 3.97 5.76 -8.77
N TYR A 188 3.70 6.98 -8.28
CA TYR A 188 4.61 7.72 -7.42
C TYR A 188 4.07 7.90 -6.01
N PHE A 189 2.83 8.37 -5.87
CA PHE A 189 2.45 8.98 -4.60
C PHE A 189 2.17 7.96 -3.49
N SER A 190 1.39 6.93 -3.79
CA SER A 190 1.05 5.90 -2.82
C SER A 190 2.26 5.06 -2.37
N VAL A 191 3.36 5.07 -3.14
CA VAL A 191 4.65 4.47 -2.75
C VAL A 191 5.38 5.32 -1.71
N GLY A 192 5.17 6.64 -1.71
CA GLY A 192 5.68 7.58 -0.71
C GLY A 192 4.69 7.91 0.42
N GLU A 193 3.70 7.04 0.64
CA GLU A 193 2.67 7.14 1.69
C GLU A 193 1.70 8.33 1.59
N LYS A 194 1.71 9.08 0.48
CA LYS A 194 0.72 10.14 0.22
C LYS A 194 -0.21 9.74 -0.90
N ASN A 195 -1.51 9.83 -0.67
CA ASN A 195 -2.50 9.62 -1.73
C ASN A 195 -3.33 10.90 -1.88
N PHE A 196 -3.48 11.42 -3.08
CA PHE A 196 -4.17 12.69 -3.31
C PHE A 196 -5.53 12.48 -3.98
N VAL A 197 -6.54 13.20 -3.53
CA VAL A 197 -7.94 13.06 -3.97
C VAL A 197 -8.40 14.38 -4.57
N TYR A 198 -8.99 14.32 -5.76
CA TYR A 198 -9.64 15.49 -6.35
C TYR A 198 -11.09 15.60 -5.85
N GLY A 199 -11.41 16.72 -5.21
CA GLY A 199 -12.75 16.99 -4.66
C GLY A 199 -13.66 17.83 -5.57
N GLY A 200 -13.31 18.00 -6.84
CA GLY A 200 -14.07 18.79 -7.82
C GLY A 200 -13.67 20.27 -7.96
N GLU A 201 -12.96 20.82 -6.99
CA GLU A 201 -12.41 22.19 -7.04
C GLU A 201 -10.97 22.29 -6.51
N SER A 202 -10.56 21.31 -5.69
CA SER A 202 -9.27 21.28 -4.99
C SER A 202 -8.77 19.85 -4.88
N ILE A 203 -7.47 19.70 -4.66
CA ILE A 203 -6.82 18.41 -4.41
C ILE A 203 -6.48 18.33 -2.92
N TYR A 204 -6.61 17.15 -2.34
CA TYR A 204 -6.40 16.96 -0.91
C TYR A 204 -5.62 15.69 -0.63
N LEU A 205 -4.80 15.69 0.41
CA LEU A 205 -4.19 14.48 0.94
C LEU A 205 -5.27 13.60 1.60
N SER A 206 -5.41 12.37 1.10
CA SER A 206 -6.26 11.33 1.67
C SER A 206 -5.68 10.85 2.99
N THR A 207 -6.49 10.82 4.04
CA THR A 207 -6.13 10.20 5.32
C THR A 207 -6.49 8.72 5.41
N SER A 208 -6.74 8.04 4.28
CA SER A 208 -7.17 6.63 4.28
C SER A 208 -6.20 5.65 4.99
N TYR A 209 -4.97 6.09 5.30
CA TYR A 209 -3.97 5.34 6.04
C TYR A 209 -3.90 5.65 7.54
N GLN A 210 -4.31 6.85 7.95
CA GLN A 210 -4.18 7.30 9.33
C GLN A 210 -5.55 7.77 9.81
N GLY A 211 -6.05 7.14 10.87
CA GLY A 211 -7.30 7.51 11.52
C GLY A 211 -7.26 8.88 12.20
N ASP A 212 -6.75 9.91 11.53
CA ASP A 212 -6.96 11.31 11.85
C ASP A 212 -8.22 11.80 11.11
N PRO A 213 -9.38 11.81 11.80
CA PRO A 213 -10.63 12.26 11.23
C PRO A 213 -10.67 13.77 10.96
N THR A 214 -9.68 14.56 11.39
CA THR A 214 -9.74 16.04 11.31
C THR A 214 -9.55 16.57 9.88
N LEU A 215 -8.61 16.03 9.10
CA LEU A 215 -8.43 16.42 7.69
C LEU A 215 -9.57 15.93 6.79
N PHE A 216 -10.12 14.77 7.14
CA PHE A 216 -11.32 14.23 6.49
C PHE A 216 -12.56 15.10 6.78
N GLN A 217 -12.65 15.66 8.00
CA GLN A 217 -13.67 16.64 8.36
C GLN A 217 -13.57 17.93 7.53
N ASP A 218 -12.37 18.36 7.13
CA ASP A 218 -12.19 19.54 6.29
C ASP A 218 -12.49 19.28 4.80
N PHE A 219 -12.08 18.12 4.24
CA PHE A 219 -12.41 17.73 2.84
C PHE A 219 -13.92 17.75 2.57
N TYR A 220 -14.68 17.32 3.56
CA TYR A 220 -16.11 17.07 3.46
C TYR A 220 -16.96 18.07 4.27
N ASN A 221 -16.34 19.04 4.96
CA ASN A 221 -17.01 19.88 5.95
C ASN A 221 -17.87 19.06 6.95
N ILE A 222 -17.33 17.96 7.49
CA ILE A 222 -18.04 17.10 8.43
C ILE A 222 -18.07 17.78 9.80
N LYS A 223 -19.26 18.14 10.28
CA LYS A 223 -19.39 18.94 11.51
C LYS A 223 -19.36 18.15 12.81
N GLU A 224 -19.59 16.83 12.77
CA GLU A 224 -19.43 15.89 13.87
C GLU A 224 -19.79 14.48 13.36
N ILE A 225 -19.08 13.45 13.83
CA ILE A 225 -19.54 12.06 13.76
C ILE A 225 -20.14 11.76 15.14
N ASN A 226 -21.45 11.93 15.30
CA ASN A 226 -22.18 11.47 16.48
C ASN A 226 -23.09 10.30 16.06
N ASP A 227 -23.00 9.18 16.79
CA ASP A 227 -23.88 8.02 16.66
C ASP A 227 -24.03 7.44 15.23
N GLY A 228 -22.92 7.25 14.51
CA GLY A 228 -22.91 6.54 13.21
C GLY A 228 -23.42 7.34 12.02
N ASN A 229 -23.75 8.62 12.22
CA ASN A 229 -24.17 9.55 11.18
C ASN A 229 -23.04 10.49 10.78
N VAL A 230 -22.70 10.54 9.49
CA VAL A 230 -21.70 11.48 8.94
C VAL A 230 -22.43 12.74 8.46
N ILE A 231 -22.25 13.85 9.18
CA ILE A 231 -22.96 15.12 8.89
C ILE A 231 -22.10 16.02 7.99
N TYR A 232 -22.36 16.09 6.67
CA TYR A 232 -21.75 17.07 5.74
C TYR A 232 -22.45 18.45 5.80
N ASN A 233 -21.72 19.57 5.67
CA ASN A 233 -22.32 20.93 5.71
C ASN A 233 -23.45 21.13 4.67
N ASP A 234 -24.48 21.86 5.10
CA ASP A 234 -25.61 22.33 4.31
C ASP A 234 -25.15 23.10 3.05
N GLY A 235 -25.39 22.53 1.87
CA GLY A 235 -25.21 23.23 0.59
C GLY A 235 -24.77 22.38 -0.60
N ILE A 236 -24.33 21.14 -0.39
CA ILE A 236 -23.94 20.24 -1.48
C ILE A 236 -25.19 19.56 -2.05
N THR A 237 -25.41 19.70 -3.37
CA THR A 237 -26.43 18.94 -4.09
C THR A 237 -26.12 17.45 -3.96
N ILE A 238 -27.04 16.68 -3.37
CA ILE A 238 -26.93 15.22 -3.28
C ILE A 238 -26.86 14.65 -4.70
N ASP A 239 -25.91 13.74 -4.94
CA ASP A 239 -25.68 13.10 -6.24
C ASP A 239 -25.63 14.11 -7.39
N LYS A 240 -24.64 15.02 -7.37
CA LYS A 240 -24.39 15.89 -8.52
C LYS A 240 -24.10 15.02 -9.74
N GLU A 241 -25.03 15.01 -10.70
CA GLU A 241 -24.90 14.20 -11.91
C GLU A 241 -23.59 14.53 -12.64
N LEU A 242 -22.87 13.47 -13.00
CA LEU A 242 -21.63 13.53 -13.75
C LEU A 242 -21.90 13.32 -15.24
N ASN A 243 -21.06 13.89 -16.09
CA ASN A 243 -21.18 13.68 -17.54
C ASN A 243 -20.66 12.29 -17.96
N ASP A 244 -21.10 11.84 -19.13
CA ASP A 244 -20.79 10.50 -19.68
C ASP A 244 -19.28 10.23 -19.82
N SER A 245 -18.49 11.23 -20.22
CA SER A 245 -17.04 11.08 -20.42
C SER A 245 -16.34 10.86 -19.09
N THR A 246 -16.71 11.62 -18.06
CA THR A 246 -16.14 11.53 -16.71
C THR A 246 -16.40 10.16 -16.09
N VAL A 247 -17.61 9.63 -16.19
CA VAL A 247 -17.96 8.35 -15.55
C VAL A 247 -17.38 7.14 -16.27
N LYS A 248 -17.20 7.22 -17.60
CA LYS A 248 -16.47 6.19 -18.36
C LYS A 248 -14.99 6.20 -17.98
N PHE A 249 -14.38 7.39 -17.95
CA PHE A 249 -13.00 7.56 -17.51
C PHE A 249 -12.80 7.04 -16.08
N ASN A 250 -13.73 7.33 -15.18
CA ASN A 250 -13.70 6.86 -13.80
C ASN A 250 -13.72 5.33 -13.69
N ARG A 251 -14.67 4.67 -14.35
CA ARG A 251 -14.73 3.20 -14.40
C ARG A 251 -13.44 2.63 -14.95
N ASP A 252 -12.98 3.14 -16.08
CA ASP A 252 -11.84 2.60 -16.81
C ASP A 252 -10.55 2.73 -15.99
N ALA A 253 -10.36 3.85 -15.29
CA ALA A 253 -9.25 4.05 -14.36
C ALA A 253 -9.28 3.12 -13.14
N ILE A 254 -10.48 2.85 -12.57
CA ILE A 254 -10.62 1.90 -11.46
C ILE A 254 -10.23 0.49 -11.90
N LEU A 255 -10.66 0.08 -13.10
CA LEU A 255 -10.34 -1.24 -13.65
C LEU A 255 -8.86 -1.36 -14.04
N GLU A 256 -8.26 -0.31 -14.59
CA GLU A 256 -6.81 -0.24 -14.84
C GLU A 256 -6.01 -0.38 -13.54
N THR A 257 -6.42 0.35 -12.48
CA THR A 257 -5.73 0.30 -11.18
C THR A 257 -5.71 -1.12 -10.62
N LEU A 258 -6.82 -1.86 -10.80
CA LEU A 258 -6.92 -3.25 -10.34
C LEU A 258 -6.16 -4.23 -11.25
N GLU A 259 -6.08 -3.99 -12.55
CA GLU A 259 -5.28 -4.83 -13.44
C GLU A 259 -3.79 -4.70 -13.12
N ASP A 260 -3.31 -3.46 -12.95
CA ASP A 260 -1.87 -3.19 -12.93
C ASP A 260 -1.27 -3.22 -11.51
N PHE A 261 -2.07 -2.91 -10.48
CA PHE A 261 -1.55 -2.72 -9.11
C PHE A 261 -2.13 -3.68 -8.06
N PHE A 262 -3.14 -4.49 -8.38
CA PHE A 262 -3.68 -5.46 -7.43
C PHE A 262 -2.71 -6.64 -7.25
N GLY A 263 -2.04 -6.71 -6.10
CA GLY A 263 -0.98 -7.70 -5.84
C GLY A 263 -1.43 -9.15 -5.86
N ARG A 264 -2.73 -9.41 -5.74
CA ARG A 264 -3.31 -10.76 -5.71
C ARG A 264 -3.95 -11.16 -7.04
N TYR A 265 -3.70 -10.41 -8.11
CA TYR A 265 -4.25 -10.69 -9.44
C TYR A 265 -3.99 -12.13 -9.90
N ASP A 266 -2.77 -12.65 -9.71
CA ASP A 266 -2.39 -14.03 -10.10
C ASP A 266 -3.14 -15.12 -9.31
N GLU A 267 -3.71 -14.79 -8.15
CA GLU A 267 -4.42 -15.74 -7.28
C GLU A 267 -5.91 -15.81 -7.60
N VAL A 268 -6.45 -14.73 -8.16
CA VAL A 268 -7.86 -14.61 -8.51
C VAL A 268 -7.96 -14.73 -10.02
N SER A 269 -8.11 -15.97 -10.52
CA SER A 269 -8.01 -16.29 -11.96
C SER A 269 -9.17 -15.74 -12.82
N PHE A 270 -9.35 -14.42 -12.89
CA PHE A 270 -10.34 -13.75 -13.71
C PHE A 270 -9.78 -12.51 -14.38
N ASP A 271 -10.31 -12.21 -15.57
CA ASP A 271 -10.14 -10.90 -16.20
C ASP A 271 -11.03 -9.89 -15.46
N ILE A 272 -10.45 -8.78 -14.98
CA ILE A 272 -11.16 -7.83 -14.10
C ILE A 272 -12.36 -7.15 -14.78
N ILE A 273 -12.27 -6.93 -16.10
CA ILE A 273 -13.35 -6.32 -16.88
C ILE A 273 -14.51 -7.31 -17.00
N ASP A 274 -14.26 -8.56 -17.36
CA ASP A 274 -15.32 -9.55 -17.46
C ASP A 274 -15.89 -9.91 -16.09
N PHE A 275 -15.04 -9.96 -15.05
CA PHE A 275 -15.47 -10.15 -13.68
C PHE A 275 -16.44 -9.06 -13.20
N SER A 276 -16.07 -7.79 -13.40
CA SER A 276 -16.91 -6.65 -13.01
C SER A 276 -18.27 -6.64 -13.74
N LYS A 277 -18.33 -7.11 -14.99
CA LYS A 277 -19.61 -7.31 -15.71
C LYS A 277 -20.46 -8.41 -15.06
N VAL A 278 -19.85 -9.55 -14.71
CA VAL A 278 -20.56 -10.70 -14.13
C VAL A 278 -21.20 -10.36 -12.79
N ILE A 279 -20.50 -9.60 -11.94
CA ILE A 279 -21.04 -9.18 -10.63
C ILE A 279 -21.93 -7.92 -10.72
N GLY A 280 -22.05 -7.33 -11.91
CA GLY A 280 -22.87 -6.15 -12.16
C GLY A 280 -22.26 -4.82 -11.66
N SER A 281 -20.98 -4.79 -11.30
CA SER A 281 -20.31 -3.55 -10.91
C SER A 281 -19.93 -2.68 -12.11
N TYR A 282 -19.66 -3.28 -13.28
CA TYR A 282 -19.18 -2.55 -14.47
C TYR A 282 -20.07 -1.36 -14.86
N ASP A 283 -21.38 -1.56 -14.96
CA ASP A 283 -22.32 -0.50 -15.34
C ASP A 283 -22.49 0.55 -14.22
N LEU A 284 -22.46 0.10 -12.95
CA LEU A 284 -22.57 0.97 -11.77
C LEU A 284 -21.38 1.91 -11.65
N LEU A 285 -20.16 1.42 -11.93
CA LEU A 285 -18.93 2.22 -11.92
C LEU A 285 -18.94 3.34 -12.98
N SER A 286 -19.76 3.21 -14.02
CA SER A 286 -19.99 4.23 -15.05
C SER A 286 -21.36 4.91 -14.94
N SER A 287 -22.01 4.85 -13.78
CA SER A 287 -23.27 5.58 -13.55
C SER A 287 -23.02 7.08 -13.47
N ASN A 288 -23.92 7.90 -14.02
CA ASN A 288 -23.90 9.35 -13.80
C ASN A 288 -24.29 9.76 -12.37
N ILE A 289 -24.70 8.81 -11.52
CA ILE A 289 -25.08 9.03 -10.12
C ILE A 289 -23.92 8.56 -9.22
N PRO A 290 -23.22 9.47 -8.53
CA PRO A 290 -22.04 9.13 -7.72
C PRO A 290 -22.29 8.05 -6.65
N SER A 291 -23.43 8.06 -5.97
CA SER A 291 -23.77 7.02 -4.99
C SER A 291 -23.88 5.60 -5.60
N GLN A 292 -24.25 5.48 -6.89
CA GLN A 292 -24.24 4.21 -7.61
C GLN A 292 -22.83 3.77 -7.98
N ILE A 293 -21.92 4.71 -8.32
CA ILE A 293 -20.50 4.41 -8.53
C ILE A 293 -19.90 3.81 -7.26
N TYR A 294 -20.13 4.45 -6.11
CA TYR A 294 -19.63 3.95 -4.82
C TYR A 294 -20.19 2.56 -4.46
N LYS A 295 -21.46 2.30 -4.78
CA LYS A 295 -22.04 0.95 -4.68
C LYS A 295 -21.35 -0.05 -5.61
N GLY A 296 -21.03 0.35 -6.84
CA GLY A 296 -20.26 -0.45 -7.80
C GLY A 296 -18.88 -0.85 -7.24
N LEU A 297 -18.17 0.10 -6.63
CA LEU A 297 -16.92 -0.15 -5.90
C LEU A 297 -17.11 -1.15 -4.74
N GLY A 298 -18.17 -0.99 -3.95
CA GLY A 298 -18.49 -1.92 -2.85
C GLY A 298 -18.76 -3.34 -3.34
N LEU A 299 -19.50 -3.51 -4.43
CA LEU A 299 -19.74 -4.82 -5.05
C LEU A 299 -18.45 -5.44 -5.58
N LEU A 300 -17.56 -4.63 -6.16
CA LEU A 300 -16.26 -5.08 -6.65
C LEU A 300 -15.38 -5.57 -5.50
N ALA A 301 -15.29 -4.81 -4.40
CA ALA A 301 -14.56 -5.22 -3.20
C ALA A 301 -15.13 -6.50 -2.58
N GLU A 302 -16.47 -6.62 -2.49
CA GLU A 302 -17.14 -7.83 -2.01
C GLU A 302 -16.80 -9.05 -2.88
N GLY A 303 -16.84 -8.86 -4.20
CA GLY A 303 -16.61 -9.91 -5.18
C GLY A 303 -15.16 -10.39 -5.21
N ILE A 304 -14.19 -9.48 -5.09
CA ILE A 304 -12.76 -9.82 -4.97
C ILE A 304 -12.52 -10.65 -3.68
N ASP A 305 -13.31 -10.38 -2.64
CA ASP A 305 -13.25 -11.06 -1.34
C ASP A 305 -11.84 -11.06 -0.74
N ASP A 306 -11.22 -9.88 -0.74
CA ASP A 306 -9.89 -9.66 -0.20
C ASP A 306 -9.95 -8.74 1.03
N LEU A 307 -9.34 -9.14 2.14
CA LEU A 307 -9.43 -8.43 3.42
C LEU A 307 -8.72 -7.06 3.39
N HIS A 308 -7.68 -6.90 2.57
CA HIS A 308 -7.00 -5.62 2.35
C HIS A 308 -7.69 -4.74 1.31
N THR A 309 -8.59 -5.30 0.49
CA THR A 309 -9.34 -4.56 -0.53
C THR A 309 -10.71 -4.14 -0.01
N ASN A 310 -10.90 -2.84 0.19
CA ASN A 310 -12.18 -2.28 0.64
C ASN A 310 -12.31 -0.81 0.31
N ILE A 311 -13.55 -0.34 0.33
CA ILE A 311 -13.92 1.07 0.14
C ILE A 311 -13.78 1.84 1.45
N ALA A 312 -13.37 3.10 1.36
CA ALA A 312 -13.29 3.99 2.52
C ALA A 312 -14.41 5.02 2.48
N TYR A 313 -14.39 5.92 1.49
CA TYR A 313 -15.34 7.04 1.42
C TYR A 313 -15.76 7.37 -0.02
N PRO A 314 -17.03 7.74 -0.25
CA PRO A 314 -17.54 8.13 -1.56
C PRO A 314 -17.06 9.52 -1.95
N SER A 315 -16.91 9.81 -3.24
CA SER A 315 -16.54 11.14 -3.74
C SER A 315 -17.42 12.29 -3.21
N SER A 316 -16.86 13.51 -3.18
CA SER A 316 -17.61 14.72 -2.79
C SER A 316 -18.86 14.97 -3.65
N TYR A 317 -18.89 14.45 -4.89
CA TYR A 317 -20.03 14.52 -5.79
C TYR A 317 -21.27 13.77 -5.30
N ALA A 318 -21.11 12.76 -4.43
CA ALA A 318 -22.24 12.07 -3.79
C ALA A 318 -23.02 12.99 -2.83
N GLY A 319 -22.36 14.02 -2.28
CA GLY A 319 -22.95 14.99 -1.37
C GLY A 319 -23.38 14.41 -0.01
N TYR A 320 -24.34 15.06 0.64
CA TYR A 320 -24.81 14.67 1.97
C TYR A 320 -25.60 13.35 1.93
N ILE A 321 -25.08 12.33 2.61
CA ILE A 321 -25.71 11.02 2.71
C ILE A 321 -26.60 10.98 3.95
N SER A 322 -27.84 11.46 3.82
CA SER A 322 -28.83 11.43 4.92
C SER A 322 -29.43 10.04 5.09
N GLU A 323 -29.58 9.55 6.33
CA GLU A 323 -30.41 8.35 6.61
C GLU A 323 -31.77 8.43 5.88
N GLY A 324 -32.12 7.35 5.18
CA GLY A 324 -33.36 7.25 4.39
C GLY A 324 -33.32 7.87 2.99
N SER A 325 -32.17 8.35 2.50
CA SER A 325 -31.96 8.72 1.09
C SER A 325 -31.50 7.52 0.26
N ASN A 326 -31.73 7.55 -1.06
CA ASN A 326 -31.20 6.53 -1.98
C ASN A 326 -29.66 6.46 -1.96
N ALA A 327 -28.99 7.60 -1.73
CA ALA A 327 -27.55 7.67 -1.56
C ALA A 327 -27.11 6.93 -0.27
N TYR A 328 -27.87 7.07 0.82
CA TYR A 328 -27.64 6.34 2.06
C TYR A 328 -27.88 4.85 1.89
N ASP A 329 -28.92 4.43 1.20
CA ASP A 329 -29.14 3.01 0.93
C ASP A 329 -27.98 2.43 0.13
N SER A 330 -27.47 3.14 -0.87
CA SER A 330 -26.33 2.71 -1.68
C SER A 330 -25.04 2.63 -0.86
N TYR A 331 -24.77 3.63 -0.01
CA TYR A 331 -23.65 3.64 0.93
C TYR A 331 -23.76 2.52 1.97
N TYR A 332 -24.94 2.33 2.54
CA TYR A 332 -25.22 1.30 3.54
C TYR A 332 -25.08 -0.09 2.93
N GLU A 333 -25.58 -0.32 1.71
CA GLU A 333 -25.35 -1.57 0.99
C GLU A 333 -23.86 -1.80 0.73
N ALA A 334 -23.13 -0.80 0.24
CA ALA A 334 -21.71 -0.92 -0.01
C ALA A 334 -20.91 -1.24 1.27
N SER A 335 -21.25 -0.60 2.40
CA SER A 335 -20.53 -0.75 3.67
C SER A 335 -20.91 -1.99 4.50
N THR A 336 -22.16 -2.46 4.40
CA THR A 336 -22.66 -3.59 5.23
C THR A 336 -22.80 -4.90 4.47
N LYS A 337 -23.20 -4.86 3.19
CA LYS A 337 -23.29 -6.05 2.35
C LYS A 337 -21.96 -6.34 1.66
N GLY A 338 -21.13 -5.32 1.42
CA GLY A 338 -19.84 -5.42 0.72
C GLY A 338 -18.72 -6.23 1.39
N ARG A 339 -19.03 -7.07 2.37
CA ARG A 339 -18.06 -7.98 3.00
C ARG A 339 -18.18 -9.37 2.38
N GLY A 340 -17.14 -9.78 1.68
CA GLY A 340 -17.05 -11.14 1.15
C GLY A 340 -16.93 -12.21 2.24
N TYR A 341 -16.78 -13.46 1.83
CA TYR A 341 -16.71 -14.61 2.73
C TYR A 341 -15.47 -14.59 3.64
N ARG A 342 -14.30 -14.19 3.12
CA ARG A 342 -13.06 -14.08 3.90
C ARG A 342 -13.20 -13.05 5.02
N ALA A 343 -13.77 -11.88 4.71
CA ALA A 343 -14.03 -10.83 5.71
C ALA A 343 -14.97 -11.31 6.84
N LYS A 344 -16.07 -11.98 6.48
CA LYS A 344 -17.01 -12.56 7.45
C LYS A 344 -16.37 -13.65 8.31
N SER A 345 -15.57 -14.52 7.70
CA SER A 345 -14.89 -15.62 8.38
C SER A 345 -13.82 -15.12 9.36
N TYR A 346 -13.03 -14.12 8.96
CA TYR A 346 -12.05 -13.46 9.82
C TYR A 346 -12.71 -12.85 11.05
N LEU A 347 -13.79 -12.08 10.88
CA LEU A 347 -14.50 -11.45 12.00
C LEU A 347 -15.07 -12.49 12.98
N ALA A 348 -15.67 -13.56 12.47
CA ALA A 348 -16.19 -14.64 13.31
C ALA A 348 -15.06 -15.34 14.09
N ALA A 349 -13.89 -15.54 13.47
CA ALA A 349 -12.72 -16.08 14.15
C ALA A 349 -12.21 -15.13 15.24
N TYR A 350 -12.08 -13.83 14.92
CA TYR A 350 -11.66 -12.79 15.86
C TYR A 350 -12.57 -12.71 17.09
N GLU A 351 -13.89 -12.66 16.89
CA GLU A 351 -14.87 -12.63 17.97
C GLU A 351 -14.78 -13.88 18.85
N LYS A 352 -14.67 -15.06 18.23
CA LYS A 352 -14.53 -16.33 18.95
C LYS A 352 -13.23 -16.38 19.75
N ASN A 353 -12.10 -16.03 19.15
CA ASN A 353 -10.80 -16.07 19.80
C ASN A 353 -10.72 -15.07 20.96
N SER A 354 -11.26 -13.86 20.77
CA SER A 354 -11.36 -12.84 21.82
C SER A 354 -12.22 -13.32 22.99
N SER A 355 -13.39 -13.92 22.71
CA SER A 355 -14.28 -14.47 23.72
C SER A 355 -13.64 -15.63 24.49
N ASP A 356 -13.04 -16.58 23.78
CA ASP A 356 -12.40 -17.74 24.39
C ASP A 356 -11.22 -17.31 25.27
N ARG A 357 -10.35 -16.41 24.78
CA ARG A 357 -9.22 -15.86 25.54
C ARG A 357 -9.68 -15.23 26.85
N LYS A 358 -10.71 -14.38 26.81
CA LYS A 358 -11.29 -13.76 28.01
C LYS A 358 -11.87 -14.80 28.97
N SER A 359 -12.58 -15.79 28.46
CA SER A 359 -13.27 -16.79 29.29
C SER A 359 -12.33 -17.80 29.96
N LEU A 360 -11.24 -18.18 29.28
CA LEU A 360 -10.33 -19.23 29.73
C LEU A 360 -9.17 -18.69 30.58
N LEU A 361 -8.67 -17.47 30.29
CA LEU A 361 -7.60 -16.84 31.06
C LEU A 361 -8.10 -15.93 32.19
N GLY A 362 -9.34 -15.47 32.09
CA GLY A 362 -9.88 -14.43 32.95
C GLY A 362 -9.49 -13.02 32.51
N GLU A 363 -10.23 -12.04 33.01
CA GLU A 363 -10.20 -10.65 32.52
C GLU A 363 -8.82 -9.98 32.68
N SER A 364 -8.12 -10.20 33.80
CA SER A 364 -6.83 -9.55 34.09
C SER A 364 -5.69 -10.02 33.21
N LEU A 365 -5.73 -11.27 32.72
CA LEU A 365 -4.70 -11.82 31.85
C LEU A 365 -5.07 -11.64 30.37
N SER A 366 -6.36 -11.43 30.05
CA SER A 366 -6.82 -11.33 28.66
C SER A 366 -6.49 -10.02 27.94
N SER A 367 -5.99 -9.00 28.65
CA SER A 367 -5.57 -7.72 28.07
C SER A 367 -4.11 -7.75 27.60
N GLU A 368 -3.73 -6.76 26.80
CA GLU A 368 -2.34 -6.52 26.43
C GLU A 368 -1.46 -6.31 27.67
N GLY A 369 -0.27 -6.91 27.67
CA GLY A 369 0.61 -6.92 28.83
C GLY A 369 1.58 -8.10 28.83
N PHE A 370 2.41 -8.17 29.85
CA PHE A 370 3.30 -9.30 30.09
C PHE A 370 3.20 -9.81 31.52
N TYR A 371 3.51 -11.08 31.73
CA TYR A 371 3.51 -11.73 33.05
C TYR A 371 4.33 -13.02 33.02
N PHE A 372 4.71 -13.49 34.21
CA PHE A 372 5.46 -14.72 34.40
C PHE A 372 4.57 -15.82 34.97
N ASP A 373 4.66 -17.03 34.43
CA ASP A 373 4.03 -18.23 34.99
C ASP A 373 5.00 -19.42 34.91
N GLY A 374 5.51 -19.84 36.06
CA GLY A 374 6.59 -20.84 36.13
C GLY A 374 7.87 -20.33 35.48
N ASP A 375 8.46 -21.14 34.61
CA ASP A 375 9.67 -20.80 33.84
C ASP A 375 9.35 -20.15 32.48
N THR A 376 8.18 -19.53 32.34
CA THR A 376 7.72 -18.93 31.08
C THR A 376 7.32 -17.47 31.27
N LEU A 377 7.88 -16.59 30.42
CA LEU A 377 7.40 -15.23 30.21
C LEU A 377 6.34 -15.25 29.11
N PHE A 378 5.20 -14.64 29.37
CA PHE A 378 4.15 -14.39 28.38
C PHE A 378 4.13 -12.91 28.03
N ILE A 379 4.14 -12.58 26.74
CA ILE A 379 3.97 -11.22 26.22
C ILE A 379 2.77 -11.25 25.27
N ARG A 380 1.70 -10.50 25.58
CA ARG A 380 0.42 -10.52 24.85
C ARG A 380 0.09 -9.14 24.30
N PHE A 381 -0.31 -9.07 23.03
CA PHE A 381 -0.68 -7.83 22.36
C PHE A 381 -1.66 -8.09 21.21
N ASP A 382 -2.52 -7.11 20.90
CA ASP A 382 -3.62 -7.27 19.94
C ASP A 382 -3.41 -6.43 18.66
N GLY A 383 -2.23 -5.83 18.52
CA GLY A 383 -1.87 -5.03 17.36
C GLY A 383 -0.45 -4.45 17.42
N PHE A 384 0.12 -4.18 16.25
CA PHE A 384 1.33 -3.36 16.13
C PHE A 384 0.94 -1.89 16.18
N LYS A 385 1.06 -1.26 17.34
CA LYS A 385 0.66 0.13 17.59
C LYS A 385 1.90 1.00 17.66
N ARG A 386 1.86 2.14 16.97
CA ARG A 386 2.90 3.15 16.96
C ARG A 386 2.31 4.50 17.35
N ALA A 387 2.97 5.17 18.29
CA ALA A 387 2.79 6.59 18.51
C ALA A 387 3.96 7.36 17.89
N PRO A 388 3.79 8.68 17.63
CA PRO A 388 4.85 9.50 17.04
C PRO A 388 6.19 9.37 17.78
N ASN A 389 7.28 9.24 17.02
CA ASN A 389 8.62 9.01 17.57
C ASN A 389 9.05 10.06 18.58
N ASN A 390 8.70 11.33 18.35
CA ASN A 390 9.03 12.44 19.25
C ASN A 390 8.32 12.39 20.61
N ILE A 391 7.29 11.54 20.76
CA ILE A 391 6.60 11.30 22.04
C ILE A 391 7.22 10.10 22.75
N ILE A 392 7.59 9.07 21.99
CA ILE A 392 8.11 7.80 22.52
C ILE A 392 9.59 7.86 22.84
N PHE A 393 10.39 8.49 21.98
CA PHE A 393 11.84 8.52 22.06
C PHE A 393 12.33 9.95 22.30
N GLU A 394 12.83 10.22 23.51
CA GLU A 394 13.43 11.50 23.89
C GLU A 394 14.81 11.25 24.49
N ASP A 395 15.86 11.87 23.93
CA ASP A 395 17.25 11.74 24.38
C ASP A 395 17.71 10.28 24.60
N TYR A 396 17.41 9.38 23.65
CA TYR A 396 17.69 7.93 23.73
C TYR A 396 17.06 7.24 24.95
N LYS A 397 15.90 7.72 25.39
CA LYS A 397 15.08 7.06 26.40
C LYS A 397 13.71 6.80 25.83
N VAL A 398 13.14 5.67 26.25
CA VAL A 398 11.74 5.36 26.02
C VAL A 398 10.91 6.03 27.11
N ASN A 399 10.02 6.93 26.69
CA ASN A 399 9.02 7.50 27.58
C ASN A 399 7.97 6.44 27.95
N PRO A 400 7.52 6.37 29.21
CA PRO A 400 6.43 5.48 29.59
C PRO A 400 5.18 5.78 28.77
N PHE A 401 4.62 4.73 28.16
CA PHE A 401 3.45 4.87 27.29
C PHE A 401 2.50 3.70 27.45
N LEU A 402 1.23 3.90 27.10
CA LEU A 402 0.26 2.81 27.11
C LEU A 402 0.58 1.82 26.00
N TYR A 403 0.65 0.53 26.33
CA TYR A 403 0.91 -0.54 25.34
C TYR A 403 -0.10 -0.54 24.18
N SER A 404 -1.36 -0.19 24.47
CA SER A 404 -2.43 -0.03 23.47
C SER A 404 -2.24 1.14 22.51
N LYS A 405 -1.19 1.94 22.72
CA LYS A 405 -0.81 3.09 21.90
C LYS A 405 0.62 2.97 21.35
N ASN A 406 1.50 2.19 21.99
CA ASN A 406 2.82 1.85 21.47
C ASN A 406 3.27 0.46 21.93
N THR A 407 3.32 -0.51 21.01
CA THR A 407 3.62 -1.91 21.35
C THR A 407 5.10 -2.13 21.66
N PHE A 408 6.01 -1.28 21.16
CA PHE A 408 7.44 -1.38 21.50
C PHE A 408 7.70 -1.27 23.00
N ASN A 409 7.01 -0.36 23.70
CA ASN A 409 7.10 -0.21 25.16
C ASN A 409 6.81 -1.53 25.89
N LEU A 410 5.84 -2.31 25.41
CA LEU A 410 5.49 -3.59 26.03
C LEU A 410 6.66 -4.56 26.05
N PHE A 411 7.35 -4.70 24.91
CA PHE A 411 8.50 -5.59 24.80
C PHE A 411 9.70 -5.04 25.57
N TYR A 412 9.95 -3.73 25.48
CA TYR A 412 11.02 -3.08 26.23
C TYR A 412 10.88 -3.32 27.74
N ASP A 413 9.69 -3.06 28.30
CA ASP A 413 9.42 -3.25 29.73
C ASP A 413 9.45 -4.74 30.14
N ALA A 414 8.96 -5.65 29.28
CA ALA A 414 9.00 -7.08 29.54
C ALA A 414 10.44 -7.62 29.62
N PHE A 415 11.32 -7.17 28.70
CA PHE A 415 12.72 -7.58 28.69
C PHE A 415 13.54 -6.89 29.79
N ASP A 416 13.17 -5.69 30.23
CA ASP A 416 13.78 -5.08 31.40
C ASP A 416 13.46 -5.87 32.67
N GLU A 417 12.19 -6.22 32.89
CA GLU A 417 11.76 -7.03 34.03
C GLU A 417 12.36 -8.44 33.99
N LEU A 418 12.47 -9.05 32.80
CA LEU A 418 13.04 -10.40 32.61
C LEU A 418 14.47 -10.53 33.18
N LYS A 419 15.25 -9.44 33.27
CA LYS A 419 16.60 -9.43 33.88
C LYS A 419 16.57 -9.87 35.35
N HIS A 420 15.44 -9.71 36.02
CA HIS A 420 15.20 -10.10 37.41
C HIS A 420 14.69 -11.55 37.58
N HIS A 421 14.42 -12.26 36.48
CA HIS A 421 13.82 -13.59 36.45
C HIS A 421 14.76 -14.64 35.81
N GLN A 422 15.69 -15.16 36.61
CA GLN A 422 16.72 -16.12 36.16
C GLN A 422 16.21 -17.55 35.97
N ASP A 423 14.99 -17.83 36.42
CA ASP A 423 14.32 -19.13 36.31
C ASP A 423 13.56 -19.32 35.00
N VAL A 424 13.33 -18.23 34.26
CA VAL A 424 12.64 -18.25 32.96
C VAL A 424 13.51 -18.91 31.89
N LYS A 425 12.89 -19.81 31.13
CA LYS A 425 13.51 -20.53 30.00
C LYS A 425 12.74 -20.32 28.70
N ASN A 426 11.45 -20.06 28.78
CA ASN A 426 10.57 -19.94 27.62
C ASN A 426 10.01 -18.52 27.53
N ILE A 427 9.84 -18.03 26.30
CA ILE A 427 9.08 -16.80 26.00
C ILE A 427 7.95 -17.18 25.05
N VAL A 428 6.72 -16.90 25.46
CA VAL A 428 5.52 -17.03 24.62
C VAL A 428 5.07 -15.65 24.21
N ILE A 429 5.11 -15.40 22.90
CA ILE A 429 4.60 -14.19 22.26
C ILE A 429 3.19 -14.51 21.78
N ASP A 430 2.18 -13.98 22.46
CA ASP A 430 0.77 -14.17 22.14
C ASP A 430 0.26 -13.02 21.28
N GLU A 431 0.21 -13.26 19.97
CA GLU A 431 -0.41 -12.40 18.96
C GLU A 431 -1.67 -13.03 18.37
N SER A 432 -2.30 -13.96 19.09
CA SER A 432 -3.35 -14.82 18.56
C SER A 432 -4.62 -14.06 18.16
N ILE A 433 -4.77 -12.79 18.54
CA ILE A 433 -5.85 -11.90 18.05
C ILE A 433 -5.33 -10.62 17.41
N ASN A 434 -4.08 -10.63 16.94
CA ASN A 434 -3.44 -9.47 16.32
C ASN A 434 -3.86 -9.31 14.85
N GLY A 435 -4.77 -8.37 14.58
CA GLY A 435 -5.20 -8.04 13.21
C GLY A 435 -4.21 -7.25 12.36
N GLY A 436 -2.99 -7.01 12.86
CA GLY A 436 -1.92 -6.26 12.21
C GLY A 436 -1.67 -4.89 12.81
N GLY A 437 -1.23 -3.95 11.98
CA GLY A 437 -0.86 -2.60 12.39
C GLY A 437 0.38 -2.09 11.68
N ASP A 438 1.18 -1.31 12.40
CA ASP A 438 2.37 -0.65 11.89
C ASP A 438 3.54 -1.62 11.64
N PHE A 439 4.10 -1.58 10.42
CA PHE A 439 5.22 -2.46 10.04
C PHE A 439 6.53 -2.09 10.75
N THR A 440 6.77 -0.80 11.02
CA THR A 440 7.96 -0.33 11.76
C THR A 440 8.01 -0.94 13.16
N THR A 441 6.89 -0.89 13.89
CA THR A 441 6.75 -1.50 15.22
C THR A 441 6.90 -3.02 15.18
N LEU A 442 6.42 -3.68 14.11
CA LEU A 442 6.68 -5.10 13.91
C LEU A 442 8.18 -5.40 13.78
N VAL A 443 8.92 -4.62 12.98
CA VAL A 443 10.37 -4.77 12.84
C VAL A 443 11.08 -4.53 14.17
N GLU A 444 10.70 -3.48 14.89
CA GLU A 444 11.26 -3.16 16.21
C GLU A 444 11.07 -4.32 17.20
N ILE A 445 9.88 -4.93 17.23
CA ILE A 445 9.58 -6.09 18.09
C ILE A 445 10.36 -7.33 17.66
N ALA A 446 10.44 -7.61 16.36
CA ALA A 446 11.21 -8.73 15.83
C ALA A 446 12.70 -8.63 16.22
N GLY A 447 13.23 -7.40 16.31
CA GLY A 447 14.60 -7.12 16.74
C GLY A 447 14.97 -7.68 18.11
N PHE A 448 14.02 -7.83 19.06
CA PHE A 448 14.31 -8.43 20.37
C PHE A 448 14.74 -9.91 20.31
N PHE A 449 14.50 -10.58 19.18
CA PHE A 449 14.66 -12.03 19.03
C PHE A 449 15.74 -12.43 18.02
N MET A 450 16.24 -11.51 17.19
CA MET A 450 17.22 -11.80 16.14
C MET A 450 18.14 -10.62 15.86
N GLU A 451 19.40 -10.91 15.50
CA GLU A 451 20.42 -9.89 15.18
C GLU A 451 20.04 -9.04 13.96
N GLU A 452 19.43 -9.67 12.95
CA GLU A 452 19.02 -9.04 11.71
C GLU A 452 17.65 -9.60 11.32
N VAL A 453 16.66 -8.72 11.22
CA VAL A 453 15.30 -9.06 10.80
C VAL A 453 15.28 -9.06 9.28
N LYS A 454 15.12 -10.24 8.66
CA LYS A 454 14.94 -10.34 7.20
C LYS A 454 13.48 -10.52 6.82
N VAL A 455 13.05 -9.74 5.84
CA VAL A 455 11.71 -9.84 5.25
C VAL A 455 11.88 -10.06 3.77
N LEU A 456 11.43 -11.23 3.31
CA LEU A 456 11.41 -11.57 1.89
C LEU A 456 10.21 -10.91 1.25
N MET A 457 10.46 -10.10 0.22
CA MET A 457 9.47 -9.36 -0.53
C MET A 457 9.49 -9.79 -2.00
N LYS A 458 8.32 -9.76 -2.64
CA LYS A 458 8.15 -9.78 -4.09
C LYS A 458 7.40 -8.54 -4.52
N ASN A 459 7.92 -7.83 -5.51
CA ASN A 459 7.15 -6.84 -6.25
C ASN A 459 6.48 -7.51 -7.46
N LYS A 460 5.15 -7.47 -7.53
CA LYS A 460 4.33 -8.14 -8.55
C LYS A 460 4.38 -7.48 -9.92
N ILE A 461 4.62 -6.17 -9.96
CA ILE A 461 4.76 -5.41 -11.22
C ILE A 461 6.04 -5.83 -11.95
N THR A 462 7.15 -5.97 -11.23
CA THR A 462 8.47 -6.29 -11.79
C THR A 462 8.82 -7.78 -11.70
N ASN A 463 8.02 -8.56 -10.99
CA ASN A 463 8.36 -9.89 -10.49
C ASN A 463 9.64 -9.98 -9.64
N GLN A 464 10.25 -8.86 -9.25
CA GLN A 464 11.49 -8.85 -8.49
C GLN A 464 11.27 -9.42 -7.08
N VAL A 465 12.16 -10.33 -6.67
CA VAL A 465 12.25 -10.84 -5.30
C VAL A 465 13.50 -10.27 -4.63
N PHE A 466 13.34 -9.77 -3.41
CA PHE A 466 14.42 -9.16 -2.64
C PHE A 466 14.23 -9.35 -1.14
N ASN A 467 15.33 -9.23 -0.39
CA ASN A 467 15.32 -9.20 1.06
C ASN A 467 15.47 -7.75 1.54
N LEU A 468 14.56 -7.34 2.42
CA LEU A 468 14.76 -6.19 3.30
C LEU A 468 15.36 -6.72 4.60
N SER A 469 16.50 -6.16 5.02
CA SER A 469 17.20 -6.54 6.24
C SER A 469 17.30 -5.36 7.17
N TYR A 470 16.89 -5.56 8.42
CA TYR A 470 16.85 -4.52 9.43
C TYR A 470 17.68 -4.90 10.65
N LYS A 471 18.41 -3.92 11.19
CA LYS A 471 18.98 -4.00 12.54
C LYS A 471 18.26 -3.00 13.43
N VAL A 472 18.02 -3.40 14.67
CA VAL A 472 17.23 -2.64 15.64
C VAL A 472 18.07 -2.44 16.90
N ASP A 473 18.20 -1.20 17.37
CA ASP A 473 18.78 -0.87 18.67
C ASP A 473 17.68 -1.00 19.74
N THR A 474 17.46 -2.19 20.28
CA THR A 474 16.38 -2.42 21.26
C THR A 474 16.77 -1.98 22.67
N ASN A 475 18.08 -1.82 22.92
CA ASN A 475 18.60 -1.45 24.23
C ASN A 475 18.88 0.07 24.38
N LEU A 476 18.79 0.82 23.27
CA LEU A 476 18.88 2.28 23.13
C LEU A 476 20.28 2.86 23.40
N ASP A 477 21.34 2.08 23.20
CA ASP A 477 22.72 2.56 23.43
C ASP A 477 23.39 3.15 22.18
N GLY A 478 22.67 3.22 21.06
CA GLY A 478 23.13 3.71 19.77
C GLY A 478 24.06 2.74 19.04
N LYS A 479 24.16 1.48 19.49
CA LYS A 479 24.88 0.41 18.80
C LYS A 479 23.90 -0.65 18.31
N TYR A 480 24.36 -1.42 17.33
CA TYR A 480 23.61 -2.49 16.69
C TYR A 480 24.42 -3.77 16.85
N ASP A 481 24.24 -4.46 17.97
CA ASP A 481 25.06 -5.59 18.38
C ASP A 481 24.29 -6.71 19.11
N GLU A 482 25.04 -7.67 19.64
CA GLU A 482 24.55 -8.85 20.35
C GLU A 482 23.64 -8.57 21.55
N ALA A 483 23.68 -7.35 22.11
CA ALA A 483 22.84 -6.93 23.21
C ALA A 483 21.40 -6.57 22.78
N ASP A 484 21.16 -6.35 21.49
CA ASP A 484 19.87 -5.89 20.96
C ASP A 484 18.83 -7.00 20.76
N TYR A 485 19.23 -8.27 20.85
CA TYR A 485 18.30 -9.40 20.73
C TYR A 485 18.39 -10.30 21.96
N PRO A 486 17.96 -9.78 23.13
CA PRO A 486 18.05 -10.49 24.41
C PRO A 486 17.29 -11.83 24.43
N GLY A 487 16.34 -12.04 23.50
CA GLY A 487 15.61 -13.29 23.33
C GLY A 487 16.46 -14.51 22.96
N LYS A 488 17.69 -14.34 22.45
CA LYS A 488 18.54 -15.43 21.94
C LYS A 488 18.84 -16.58 22.91
N ASN A 489 18.70 -16.34 24.22
CA ASN A 489 19.00 -17.31 25.26
C ASN A 489 17.78 -18.11 25.74
N TYR A 490 16.62 -17.94 25.11
CA TYR A 490 15.35 -18.53 25.52
C TYR A 490 14.74 -19.38 24.42
N ASN A 491 13.89 -20.34 24.81
CA ASN A 491 13.01 -21.02 23.87
C ASN A 491 11.88 -20.07 23.49
N ILE A 492 11.82 -19.67 22.23
CA ILE A 492 10.84 -18.71 21.74
C ILE A 492 9.66 -19.45 21.10
N TYR A 493 8.45 -19.11 21.53
CA TYR A 493 7.20 -19.60 20.94
C TYR A 493 6.34 -18.41 20.50
N LEU A 494 5.94 -18.38 19.23
CA LEU A 494 5.00 -17.41 18.70
C LEU A 494 3.63 -18.07 18.56
N MET A 495 2.63 -17.52 19.23
CA MET A 495 1.27 -18.03 19.23
C MET A 495 0.39 -17.22 18.28
N GLU A 496 -0.13 -17.89 17.25
CA GLU A 496 -0.97 -17.31 16.20
C GLU A 496 -2.36 -17.99 16.12
N SER A 497 -3.29 -17.34 15.43
CA SER A 497 -4.56 -17.94 15.04
C SER A 497 -5.08 -17.34 13.73
N GLU A 498 -6.27 -17.76 13.26
CA GLU A 498 -6.91 -17.17 12.08
C GLU A 498 -7.17 -15.66 12.18
N SER A 499 -7.03 -15.08 13.39
CA SER A 499 -7.12 -13.64 13.64
C SER A 499 -5.78 -12.90 13.45
N SER A 500 -4.67 -13.61 13.36
CA SER A 500 -3.33 -13.08 13.08
C SER A 500 -3.24 -12.70 11.59
N PHE A 501 -3.50 -11.43 11.25
CA PHE A 501 -3.68 -10.96 9.86
C PHE A 501 -2.81 -9.74 9.56
N SER A 502 -2.51 -9.47 8.28
CA SER A 502 -1.69 -8.32 7.87
C SER A 502 -0.31 -8.37 8.54
N CYS A 503 0.15 -7.33 9.24
CA CYS A 503 1.37 -7.43 10.05
C CYS A 503 1.33 -8.58 11.07
N GLY A 504 0.16 -8.98 11.59
CA GLY A 504 -0.01 -10.16 12.45
C GLY A 504 0.22 -11.49 11.72
N ASN A 505 0.17 -11.50 10.38
CA ASN A 505 0.62 -12.62 9.54
C ASN A 505 2.09 -12.44 9.09
N CYS A 506 2.58 -11.20 9.06
CA CYS A 506 3.97 -10.91 8.71
C CYS A 506 4.94 -11.38 9.81
N LEU A 507 4.64 -11.18 11.10
CA LEU A 507 5.49 -11.66 12.20
C LEU A 507 5.73 -13.18 12.17
N PRO A 508 4.73 -14.07 12.01
CA PRO A 508 4.96 -15.50 11.90
C PRO A 508 5.65 -15.87 10.58
N THR A 509 5.43 -15.09 9.51
CA THR A 509 6.22 -15.25 8.28
C THR A 509 7.70 -14.96 8.52
N ILE A 510 8.02 -13.87 9.21
CA ILE A 510 9.40 -13.49 9.59
C ILE A 510 10.02 -14.54 10.50
N PHE A 511 9.30 -15.02 11.52
CA PHE A 511 9.79 -16.07 12.41
C PHE A 511 10.14 -17.33 11.64
N ARG A 512 9.28 -17.75 10.72
CA ARG A 512 9.57 -18.91 9.87
C ARG A 512 10.74 -18.66 8.92
N TYR A 513 10.78 -17.52 8.23
CA TYR A 513 11.81 -17.20 7.25
C TYR A 513 13.21 -17.09 7.89
N ASN A 514 13.29 -16.47 9.07
CA ASN A 514 14.53 -16.28 9.81
C ASN A 514 14.85 -17.48 10.73
N ASN A 515 14.01 -18.52 10.75
CA ASN A 515 14.13 -19.71 11.60
C ASN A 515 14.27 -19.35 13.10
N ILE A 516 13.35 -18.51 13.58
CA ILE A 516 13.28 -18.02 14.95
C ILE A 516 12.16 -18.73 15.70
N GLY A 517 12.55 -19.48 16.74
CA GLY A 517 11.61 -20.13 17.64
C GLY A 517 10.71 -21.19 16.97
N LYS A 518 9.54 -21.40 17.58
CA LYS A 518 8.47 -22.28 17.09
C LYS A 518 7.16 -21.52 17.01
N ILE A 519 6.39 -21.76 15.96
CA ILE A 519 5.06 -21.19 15.80
C ILE A 519 4.04 -22.22 16.32
N ILE A 520 3.15 -21.79 17.21
CA ILE A 520 2.14 -22.63 17.87
C ILE A 520 0.75 -22.01 17.69
N GLY A 521 -0.30 -22.82 17.79
CA GLY A 521 -1.68 -22.32 17.67
C GLY A 521 -2.36 -22.80 16.40
N ARG A 522 -2.89 -21.89 15.60
CA ARG A 522 -3.68 -22.20 14.40
C ARG A 522 -3.18 -21.35 13.24
N THR A 523 -3.44 -21.80 12.01
CA THR A 523 -3.01 -21.07 10.81
C THR A 523 -3.43 -19.60 10.89
N SER A 524 -2.48 -18.70 10.61
CA SER A 524 -2.76 -17.26 10.58
C SER A 524 -3.82 -16.90 9.52
N GLY A 525 -4.41 -15.71 9.64
CA GLY A 525 -5.45 -15.20 8.74
C GLY A 525 -4.95 -14.73 7.36
N GLY A 526 -3.62 -14.61 7.18
CA GLY A 526 -3.04 -14.19 5.90
C GLY A 526 -2.94 -12.68 5.71
N GLY A 527 -3.08 -12.22 4.47
CA GLY A 527 -2.94 -10.81 4.09
C GLY A 527 -1.49 -10.39 3.97
N SER A 528 -0.88 -10.70 2.83
CA SER A 528 0.57 -10.54 2.63
C SER A 528 0.99 -9.39 1.72
N CYS A 529 0.03 -8.76 1.06
CA CYS A 529 0.27 -7.56 0.28
C CYS A 529 0.28 -6.31 1.19
N ILE A 530 1.21 -5.40 0.93
CA ILE A 530 1.16 -4.05 1.50
C ILE A 530 -0.03 -3.34 0.89
N VAL A 531 -0.87 -2.74 1.74
CA VAL A 531 -2.08 -2.03 1.31
C VAL A 531 -1.69 -0.85 0.42
N LEU A 532 -2.29 -0.79 -0.77
CA LEU A 532 -2.19 0.37 -1.66
C LEU A 532 -3.42 1.27 -1.44
N PRO A 533 -3.27 2.45 -0.80
CA PRO A 533 -4.32 3.46 -0.80
C PRO A 533 -4.45 4.06 -2.20
N THR A 534 -5.68 4.25 -2.67
CA THR A 534 -5.95 4.79 -4.00
C THR A 534 -7.21 5.66 -4.00
N ALA A 535 -7.36 6.42 -5.08
CA ALA A 535 -8.48 7.32 -5.28
C ALA A 535 -8.95 7.24 -6.74
N SER A 536 -10.26 7.19 -6.93
CA SER A 536 -10.85 7.25 -8.26
C SER A 536 -10.67 8.64 -8.88
N PRO A 537 -10.73 8.78 -10.21
CA PRO A 537 -10.71 10.08 -10.89
C PRO A 537 -11.68 11.14 -10.36
N ILE A 538 -12.80 10.72 -9.77
CA ILE A 538 -13.82 11.62 -9.18
C ILE A 538 -13.70 11.78 -7.67
N GLY A 539 -12.75 11.08 -7.04
CA GLY A 539 -12.42 11.24 -5.63
C GLY A 539 -13.06 10.23 -4.66
N ASP A 540 -13.57 9.09 -5.14
CA ASP A 540 -13.88 7.97 -4.24
C ASP A 540 -12.57 7.40 -3.70
N THR A 541 -12.49 7.17 -2.40
CA THR A 541 -11.31 6.59 -1.76
C THR A 541 -11.54 5.12 -1.47
N TYR A 542 -10.56 4.31 -1.83
CA TYR A 542 -10.55 2.88 -1.59
C TYR A 542 -9.12 2.40 -1.44
N ARG A 543 -8.96 1.16 -1.02
CA ARG A 543 -7.66 0.50 -0.93
C ARG A 543 -7.73 -0.89 -1.50
N VAL A 544 -6.61 -1.36 -1.99
CA VAL A 544 -6.44 -2.69 -2.58
C VAL A 544 -5.21 -3.36 -1.98
N SER A 545 -5.14 -4.69 -2.04
CA SER A 545 -3.85 -5.38 -1.89
C SER A 545 -2.89 -4.84 -2.95
N GLY A 546 -1.83 -4.15 -2.52
CA GLY A 546 -0.86 -3.52 -3.41
C GLY A 546 0.17 -4.50 -3.99
N PRO A 547 1.05 -4.03 -4.88
CA PRO A 547 1.93 -4.89 -5.65
C PRO A 547 3.15 -5.42 -4.87
N LEU A 548 3.36 -4.99 -3.63
CA LEU A 548 4.44 -5.49 -2.79
C LEU A 548 3.91 -6.55 -1.83
N GLU A 549 4.44 -7.75 -1.90
CA GLU A 549 3.97 -8.90 -1.15
C GLU A 549 5.12 -9.53 -0.35
N TYR A 550 4.90 -9.79 0.94
CA TYR A 550 5.87 -10.56 1.72
C TYR A 550 5.58 -12.07 1.67
N GLY A 551 6.60 -12.89 1.86
CA GLY A 551 6.42 -14.33 1.77
C GLY A 551 7.59 -15.15 2.30
N LEU A 552 7.63 -16.40 1.85
CA LEU A 552 8.68 -17.37 2.16
C LEU A 552 9.44 -17.75 0.89
N LEU A 553 10.63 -18.33 1.08
CA LEU A 553 11.41 -18.91 -0.01
C LEU A 553 11.34 -20.44 0.08
N SER A 554 10.96 -21.09 -1.02
CA SER A 554 11.01 -22.55 -1.13
C SER A 554 12.46 -23.04 -1.12
N SER A 555 12.66 -24.35 -0.94
CA SER A 555 13.98 -24.99 -1.08
C SER A 555 14.62 -24.77 -2.46
N ASP A 556 13.79 -24.55 -3.48
CA ASP A 556 14.22 -24.32 -4.87
C ASP A 556 14.32 -22.82 -5.20
N SER A 557 14.38 -21.95 -4.19
CA SER A 557 14.47 -20.48 -4.35
C SER A 557 13.27 -19.85 -5.06
N VAL A 558 12.09 -20.45 -4.93
CA VAL A 558 10.84 -19.91 -5.47
C VAL A 558 10.11 -19.15 -4.36
N PHE A 559 9.66 -17.93 -4.65
CA PHE A 559 8.83 -17.16 -3.74
C PHE A 559 7.47 -17.85 -3.51
N ILE A 560 7.07 -17.96 -2.25
CA ILE A 560 5.79 -18.50 -1.80
C ILE A 560 5.06 -17.38 -1.07
N SER A 561 3.91 -16.97 -1.59
CA SER A 561 3.04 -15.99 -0.92
C SER A 561 2.62 -16.46 0.47
N ALA A 562 2.57 -15.53 1.42
CA ALA A 562 2.01 -15.74 2.75
C ALA A 562 0.52 -15.34 2.84
N ASP A 563 -0.16 -15.04 1.73
CA ASP A 563 -1.52 -14.48 1.75
C ASP A 563 -2.57 -15.44 2.30
N MET A 564 -2.37 -16.74 2.12
CA MET A 564 -3.24 -17.79 2.64
C MET A 564 -2.96 -18.14 4.11
N GLY A 565 -2.07 -17.36 4.74
CA GLY A 565 -1.65 -17.57 6.10
C GLY A 565 -0.50 -18.56 6.23
N ILE A 566 0.00 -18.60 7.44
CA ILE A 566 1.18 -19.31 7.87
C ILE A 566 0.70 -20.43 8.79
N HIS A 567 1.15 -21.66 8.51
CA HIS A 567 0.78 -22.81 9.34
C HIS A 567 1.64 -22.85 10.62
N PRO A 568 1.09 -23.26 11.76
CA PRO A 568 1.88 -23.44 12.96
C PRO A 568 2.77 -24.69 12.82
N ASP A 569 3.92 -24.69 13.49
CA ASP A 569 4.72 -25.91 13.66
C ASP A 569 3.98 -26.92 14.54
N TYR A 570 3.20 -26.40 15.51
CA TYR A 570 2.38 -27.20 16.42
C TYR A 570 0.96 -26.65 16.50
N TYR A 571 0.00 -27.43 16.00
CA TYR A 571 -1.41 -27.09 16.11
C TYR A 571 -1.88 -27.17 17.57
N LEU A 572 -2.50 -26.09 18.07
CA LEU A 572 -3.17 -26.01 19.37
C LEU A 572 -4.57 -25.43 19.19
N ASP A 573 -5.54 -25.98 19.92
CA ASP A 573 -6.86 -25.38 20.02
C ASP A 573 -6.91 -24.24 21.05
N ASN A 574 -7.97 -23.44 21.02
CA ASN A 574 -8.16 -22.33 21.97
C ASN A 574 -8.16 -22.81 23.44
N GLY A 575 -8.63 -24.04 23.69
CA GLY A 575 -8.64 -24.64 25.02
C GLY A 575 -7.24 -24.85 25.59
N THR A 576 -6.28 -25.17 24.73
CA THR A 576 -4.87 -25.33 25.09
C THR A 576 -4.13 -24.00 25.07
N MET A 577 -4.30 -23.19 24.01
CA MET A 577 -3.68 -21.87 23.87
C MET A 577 -3.97 -20.96 25.06
N TYR A 578 -5.22 -20.95 25.54
CA TYR A 578 -5.69 -20.05 26.59
C TYR A 578 -5.84 -20.76 27.94
N ASN A 579 -5.08 -21.83 28.17
CA ASN A 579 -4.96 -22.48 29.47
C ASN A 579 -3.49 -22.69 29.80
N HIS A 580 -2.91 -21.82 30.64
CA HIS A 580 -1.47 -21.86 30.90
C HIS A 580 -1.00 -23.18 31.51
N GLY A 581 -1.82 -23.87 32.31
CA GLY A 581 -1.48 -25.18 32.84
C GLY A 581 -1.29 -26.21 31.74
N LEU A 582 -2.20 -26.23 30.75
CA LEU A 582 -2.10 -27.13 29.59
C LEU A 582 -0.99 -26.70 28.64
N LEU A 583 -0.87 -25.40 28.38
CA LEU A 583 0.16 -24.85 27.51
C LEU A 583 1.56 -25.09 28.06
N ASN A 584 1.83 -24.75 29.32
CA ASN A 584 3.12 -25.01 29.96
C ASN A 584 3.43 -26.50 29.99
N ALA A 585 2.45 -27.37 30.26
CA ALA A 585 2.64 -28.81 30.16
C ALA A 585 2.99 -29.25 28.73
N TYR A 586 2.38 -28.64 27.71
CA TYR A 586 2.69 -28.92 26.31
C TYR A 586 4.10 -28.48 25.94
N LEU A 587 4.48 -27.23 26.24
CA LEU A 587 5.80 -26.67 25.93
C LEU A 587 6.92 -27.46 26.60
N ASN A 588 6.73 -27.88 27.85
CA ASN A 588 7.69 -28.73 28.57
C ASN A 588 7.90 -30.12 27.97
N ASN A 589 6.99 -30.61 27.11
CA ASN A 589 7.17 -31.87 26.39
C ASN A 589 7.86 -31.68 25.02
N LEU A 590 8.03 -30.44 24.55
CA LEU A 590 8.74 -30.13 23.31
C LEU A 590 10.25 -29.99 23.49
N ASN A 591 10.68 -29.62 24.70
CA ASN A 591 12.08 -29.46 25.13
C ASN A 591 12.59 -30.71 25.82
#